data_AF-A0A7S1IPP7-F1
#
_entry.id   AF-A0A7S1IPP7-F1
#
_cell.length_a   1.000
_cell.length_b   1.000
_cell.length_c   1.000
_cell.angle_alpha   90.00
_cell.angle_beta   90.00
_cell.angle_gamma   90.00
#
_symmetry.space_group_name_H-M   'P 1'
#
loop_
_entity.id
_entity.type
_entity.pdbx_description
1 polymer ?
#
loop_
_entity_poly.entity_id
_entity_poly.type
_entity_poly.pdbx_seq_one_letter_code
_entity_poly.pdbx_strand_id
1 'polypeptide(L)'
;QVQELSAEMNDLRVQLEDSKLALDDGPQLEGSVDELKKRVADLELELQEERQLPMKNVQNDSANWEQLLKDSQLLVEKLANDTNEYQQLLKEKEVEIEDLTAHVDKLEQILKESEELLQDTPRSEPESLVKMALAIAESERLMAKVKEMEDKYEEQVQSARSCEQELKVAVNNSKDREQELKAAVKDSKDREQELKAALKEQQILRLREQELAVDERNNCLKLQLEEHRKQEQAIRLELTAQIE
;
A
#
# COMPACT_ATOMS: atom_id res chain seq x y z
N GLN A 1 26.07 -10.25 -5.29
CA GLN A 1 25.48 -11.60 -5.25
C GLN A 1 25.25 -12.22 -6.63
N VAL A 2 24.28 -11.80 -7.45
CA VAL A 2 24.04 -12.41 -8.80
C VAL A 2 25.30 -12.43 -9.68
N GLN A 3 26.08 -11.34 -9.70
CA GLN A 3 27.34 -11.27 -10.44
C GLN A 3 28.42 -12.20 -9.87
N GLU A 4 28.50 -12.33 -8.55
CA GLU A 4 29.47 -13.19 -7.86
C GLU A 4 29.16 -14.68 -8.10
N LEU A 5 27.89 -15.07 -7.92
CA LEU A 5 27.42 -16.45 -8.21
C LEU A 5 27.61 -16.80 -9.70
N SER A 6 27.39 -15.84 -10.60
CA SER A 6 27.62 -16.06 -12.04
C SER A 6 29.11 -16.26 -12.36
N ALA A 7 30.01 -15.53 -11.68
CA ALA A 7 31.45 -15.68 -11.83
C ALA A 7 31.93 -17.03 -11.28
N GLU A 8 31.50 -17.41 -10.07
CA GLU A 8 31.83 -18.72 -9.47
C GLU A 8 31.36 -19.89 -10.34
N MET A 9 30.13 -19.80 -10.88
CA MET A 9 29.59 -20.82 -11.78
C MET A 9 30.41 -20.93 -13.08
N ASN A 10 30.88 -19.81 -13.63
CA ASN A 10 31.73 -19.83 -14.83
C ASN A 10 33.10 -20.44 -14.55
N ASP A 11 33.73 -20.09 -13.42
CA ASP A 11 35.00 -20.67 -13.01
C ASP A 11 34.90 -22.19 -12.81
N LEU A 12 33.82 -22.66 -12.18
CA LEU A 12 33.57 -24.09 -11.99
C LEU A 12 33.28 -24.82 -13.30
N ARG A 13 32.62 -24.17 -14.27
CA ARG A 13 32.42 -24.75 -15.62
C ARG A 13 33.73 -24.89 -16.37
N VAL A 14 34.64 -23.93 -16.24
CA VAL A 14 35.99 -24.04 -16.82
C VAL A 14 36.75 -25.20 -16.18
N GLN A 15 36.75 -25.28 -14.85
CA GLN A 15 37.39 -26.40 -14.13
C GLN A 15 36.80 -27.76 -14.50
N LEU A 16 35.48 -27.83 -14.71
CA LEU A 16 34.80 -29.04 -15.16
C LEU A 16 35.28 -29.45 -16.55
N GLU A 17 35.43 -28.50 -17.48
CA GLU A 17 35.86 -28.79 -18.84
C GLU A 17 37.34 -29.22 -18.89
N ASP A 18 38.20 -28.56 -18.10
CA ASP A 18 39.60 -28.96 -17.93
C ASP A 18 39.72 -30.37 -17.31
N SER A 19 38.87 -30.70 -16.34
CA SER A 19 38.85 -32.02 -15.69
C SER A 19 38.31 -33.13 -16.62
N LYS A 20 37.39 -32.80 -17.53
CA LYS A 20 36.93 -33.72 -18.57
C LYS A 20 38.01 -34.01 -19.62
N LEU A 21 38.80 -32.99 -19.99
CA LEU A 21 39.92 -33.16 -20.91
C LEU A 21 41.04 -34.02 -20.28
N ALA A 22 41.22 -33.97 -18.96
CA ALA A 22 42.17 -34.80 -18.22
C ALA A 22 41.68 -36.25 -17.96
N LEU A 23 40.38 -36.54 -18.16
CA LEU A 23 39.79 -37.86 -17.94
C LEU A 23 40.12 -38.89 -19.03
N ASP A 24 40.71 -38.47 -20.16
CA ASP A 24 41.28 -39.40 -21.14
C ASP A 24 42.44 -40.25 -20.54
N ASP A 25 42.95 -39.91 -19.34
CA ASP A 25 44.07 -40.58 -18.67
C ASP A 25 43.70 -41.50 -17.46
N GLY A 26 42.41 -41.68 -17.09
CA GLY A 26 41.98 -42.79 -16.21
C GLY A 26 40.89 -42.52 -15.14
N PRO A 27 40.35 -43.59 -14.50
CA PRO A 27 39.09 -43.59 -13.73
C PRO A 27 39.12 -42.89 -12.35
N GLN A 28 40.26 -42.37 -11.89
CA GLN A 28 40.35 -41.70 -10.58
C GLN A 28 39.76 -40.28 -10.57
N LEU A 29 39.52 -39.68 -11.74
CA LEU A 29 38.99 -38.32 -11.89
C LEU A 29 37.45 -38.26 -12.03
N GLU A 30 36.79 -39.41 -12.18
CA GLU A 30 35.35 -39.50 -12.48
C GLU A 30 34.50 -38.97 -11.31
N GLY A 31 34.90 -39.28 -10.07
CA GLY A 31 34.23 -38.79 -8.85
C GLY A 31 34.35 -37.28 -8.65
N SER A 32 35.50 -36.68 -8.98
CA SER A 32 35.70 -35.23 -8.89
C SER A 32 34.90 -34.46 -9.95
N VAL A 33 34.74 -35.04 -11.15
CA VAL A 33 33.88 -34.46 -12.19
C VAL A 33 32.40 -34.49 -11.79
N ASP A 34 31.95 -35.55 -11.11
CA ASP A 34 30.56 -35.62 -10.64
C ASP A 34 30.28 -34.64 -9.48
N GLU A 35 31.24 -34.42 -8.58
CA GLU A 35 31.15 -33.37 -7.55
C GLU A 35 31.08 -31.97 -8.15
N LEU A 36 31.90 -31.68 -9.18
CA LEU A 36 31.87 -30.40 -9.90
C LEU A 36 30.53 -30.20 -10.64
N LYS A 37 30.01 -31.22 -11.32
CA LYS A 37 28.67 -31.15 -11.96
C LYS A 37 27.59 -30.82 -10.94
N LYS A 38 27.63 -31.48 -9.77
CA LYS A 38 26.66 -31.23 -8.71
C LYS A 38 26.76 -29.79 -8.19
N ARG A 39 27.97 -29.29 -7.93
CA ARG A 39 28.15 -27.90 -7.48
C ARG A 39 27.68 -26.87 -8.51
N VAL A 40 27.93 -27.12 -9.81
CA VAL A 40 27.40 -26.28 -10.90
C VAL A 40 25.87 -26.27 -10.88
N ALA A 41 25.22 -27.43 -10.73
CA ALA A 41 23.77 -27.51 -10.66
C ALA A 41 23.18 -26.81 -9.41
N ASP A 42 23.83 -26.94 -8.25
CA ASP A 42 23.42 -26.27 -7.01
C ASP A 42 23.51 -24.74 -7.15
N LEU A 43 24.60 -24.23 -7.73
CA LEU A 43 24.77 -22.79 -8.01
C LEU A 43 23.81 -22.26 -9.07
N GLU A 44 23.44 -23.06 -10.07
CA GLU A 44 22.42 -22.70 -11.05
C GLU A 44 21.07 -22.47 -10.40
N LEU A 45 20.70 -23.31 -9.42
CA LEU A 45 19.48 -23.16 -8.64
C LEU A 45 19.52 -21.88 -7.78
N GLU A 46 20.61 -21.66 -7.03
CA GLU A 46 20.79 -20.48 -6.18
C GLU A 46 20.74 -19.18 -7.00
N LEU A 47 21.42 -19.16 -8.16
CA LEU A 47 21.40 -18.03 -9.08
C LEU A 47 20.01 -17.76 -9.64
N GLN A 48 19.19 -18.79 -9.86
CA GLN A 48 17.81 -18.64 -10.31
C GLN A 48 16.92 -18.05 -9.22
N GLU A 49 17.09 -18.45 -7.96
CA GLU A 49 16.36 -17.89 -6.81
C GLU A 49 16.71 -16.41 -6.60
N GLU A 50 18.01 -16.08 -6.60
CA GLU A 50 18.51 -14.70 -6.48
C GLU A 50 18.03 -13.77 -7.59
N ARG A 51 17.86 -14.29 -8.81
CA ARG A 51 17.29 -13.52 -9.94
C ARG A 51 15.79 -13.25 -9.79
N GLN A 52 15.06 -14.09 -9.06
CA GLN A 52 13.61 -13.93 -8.87
C GLN A 52 13.24 -13.14 -7.61
N LEU A 53 14.15 -13.06 -6.62
CA LEU A 53 13.97 -12.35 -5.36
C LEU A 53 13.45 -10.90 -5.54
N PRO A 54 14.00 -10.06 -6.43
CA PRO A 54 13.50 -8.70 -6.63
C PRO A 54 12.04 -8.64 -7.08
N MET A 55 11.61 -9.56 -7.97
CA MET A 55 10.22 -9.65 -8.42
C MET A 55 9.30 -10.09 -7.29
N LYS A 56 9.70 -11.10 -6.51
CA LYS A 56 8.95 -11.60 -5.37
C LYS A 56 8.75 -10.52 -4.30
N ASN A 57 9.78 -9.71 -4.04
CA ASN A 57 9.69 -8.61 -3.08
C ASN A 57 8.71 -7.53 -3.57
N VAL A 58 8.81 -7.09 -4.82
CA VAL A 58 7.88 -6.10 -5.39
C VAL A 58 6.44 -6.61 -5.41
N GLN A 59 6.21 -7.90 -5.68
CA GLN A 59 4.88 -8.51 -5.63
C GLN A 59 4.30 -8.52 -4.21
N ASN A 60 5.11 -8.85 -3.20
CA ASN A 60 4.69 -8.79 -1.81
C ASN A 60 4.38 -7.35 -1.37
N ASP A 61 5.24 -6.39 -1.72
CA ASP A 61 5.01 -4.98 -1.43
C ASP A 61 3.74 -4.49 -2.12
N SER A 62 3.51 -4.85 -3.38
CA SER A 62 2.30 -4.52 -4.12
C SER A 62 1.04 -5.02 -3.41
N ALA A 63 1.04 -6.27 -2.97
CA ALA A 63 -0.08 -6.85 -2.22
C ALA A 63 -0.34 -6.12 -0.89
N ASN A 64 0.73 -5.75 -0.18
CA ASN A 64 0.63 -4.97 1.06
C ASN A 64 0.04 -3.58 0.80
N TRP A 65 0.48 -2.90 -0.26
CA TRP A 65 -0.06 -1.58 -0.64
C TRP A 65 -1.53 -1.66 -1.07
N GLU A 66 -1.92 -2.69 -1.81
CA GLU A 66 -3.31 -2.92 -2.20
C GLU A 66 -4.22 -3.15 -0.98
N GLN A 67 -3.73 -3.92 0.01
CA GLN A 67 -4.46 -4.14 1.26
C GLN A 67 -4.60 -2.85 2.07
N LEU A 68 -3.51 -2.08 2.23
CA LEU A 68 -3.55 -0.78 2.89
C LEU A 68 -4.51 0.20 2.22
N LEU A 69 -4.54 0.22 0.88
CA LEU A 69 -5.47 1.06 0.13
C LEU A 69 -6.92 0.68 0.42
N LYS A 70 -7.23 -0.62 0.43
CA LYS A 70 -8.58 -1.12 0.74
C LYS A 70 -9.02 -0.73 2.16
N ASP A 71 -8.13 -0.87 3.13
CA ASP A 71 -8.41 -0.52 4.52
C ASP A 71 -8.59 1.01 4.68
N SER A 72 -7.79 1.81 3.98
CA SER A 72 -7.93 3.27 3.93
C SER A 72 -9.26 3.69 3.33
N GLN A 73 -9.71 3.04 2.25
CA GLN A 73 -11.01 3.33 1.62
C GLN A 73 -12.18 3.07 2.56
N LEU A 74 -12.13 1.94 3.28
CA LEU A 74 -13.15 1.62 4.28
C LEU A 74 -13.17 2.64 5.42
N LEU A 75 -12.00 3.14 5.83
CA LEU A 75 -11.90 4.17 6.87
C LEU A 75 -12.49 5.51 6.39
N VAL A 76 -12.20 5.94 5.17
CA VAL A 76 -12.79 7.15 4.58
C VAL A 76 -14.32 7.04 4.54
N GLU A 77 -14.85 5.90 4.12
CA GLU A 77 -16.30 5.66 4.05
C GLU A 77 -16.94 5.73 5.44
N LYS A 78 -16.35 5.07 6.45
CA LYS A 78 -16.83 5.12 7.83
C LYS A 78 -16.84 6.54 8.38
N LEU A 79 -15.73 7.27 8.27
CA LEU A 79 -15.65 8.64 8.78
C LEU A 79 -16.63 9.59 8.07
N ALA A 80 -16.88 9.39 6.78
CA ALA A 80 -17.86 10.18 6.04
C ALA A 80 -19.30 9.91 6.53
N ASN A 81 -19.64 8.65 6.81
CA ASN A 81 -20.94 8.29 7.39
C ASN A 81 -21.09 8.87 8.80
N ASP A 82 -20.10 8.68 9.67
CA ASP A 82 -20.11 9.22 11.03
C ASP A 82 -20.26 10.75 11.00
N THR A 83 -19.57 11.45 10.08
CA THR A 83 -19.70 12.90 9.91
C THR A 83 -21.13 13.30 9.53
N ASN A 84 -21.78 12.56 8.63
CA ASN A 84 -23.15 12.85 8.22
C ASN A 84 -24.15 12.62 9.37
N GLU A 85 -24.01 11.52 10.10
CA GLU A 85 -24.85 11.21 11.27
C GLU A 85 -24.70 12.29 12.35
N TYR A 86 -23.46 12.69 12.66
CA TYR A 86 -23.19 13.77 13.59
C TYR A 86 -23.77 15.12 13.15
N GLN A 87 -23.66 15.47 11.86
CA GLN A 87 -24.25 16.69 11.33
C GLN A 87 -25.77 16.72 11.45
N GLN A 88 -26.43 15.57 11.29
CA GLN A 88 -27.87 15.49 11.46
C GLN A 88 -28.26 15.71 12.93
N LEU A 89 -27.60 15.02 13.85
CA LEU A 89 -27.82 15.19 15.30
C LEU A 89 -27.56 16.63 15.76
N LEU A 90 -26.51 17.26 15.22
CA LEU A 90 -26.20 18.65 15.54
C LEU A 90 -27.33 19.59 15.13
N LYS A 91 -27.88 19.44 13.92
CA LYS A 91 -29.02 20.24 13.45
C LYS A 91 -30.26 20.05 14.31
N GLU A 92 -30.54 18.83 14.74
CA GLU A 92 -31.67 18.55 15.65
C GLU A 92 -31.49 19.28 16.98
N LYS A 93 -30.27 19.31 17.52
CA LYS A 93 -29.94 20.05 18.75
C LYS A 93 -30.00 21.57 18.58
N GLU A 94 -29.55 22.09 17.44
CA GLU A 94 -29.64 23.52 17.13
C GLU A 94 -31.10 24.00 17.08
N VAL A 95 -32.00 23.22 16.48
CA VAL A 95 -33.43 23.53 16.46
C VAL A 95 -34.04 23.48 17.88
N GLU A 96 -33.68 22.48 18.69
CA GLU A 96 -34.14 22.43 20.10
C GLU A 96 -33.73 23.67 20.91
N ILE A 97 -32.53 24.22 20.65
CA ILE A 97 -32.07 25.45 21.31
C ILE A 97 -32.87 26.66 20.84
N GLU A 98 -33.07 26.82 19.53
CA GLU A 98 -33.86 27.93 18.98
C GLU A 98 -35.27 27.96 19.59
N ASP A 99 -35.90 26.79 19.76
CA ASP A 99 -37.22 26.66 20.39
C ASP A 99 -37.21 27.03 21.88
N LEU A 100 -36.16 26.68 22.62
CA LEU A 100 -36.00 27.06 24.03
C LEU A 100 -35.80 28.57 24.17
N THR A 101 -34.94 29.17 23.34
CA THR A 101 -34.68 30.62 23.31
C THR A 101 -35.96 31.41 23.07
N ALA A 102 -36.77 30.98 22.10
CA ALA A 102 -38.07 31.61 21.84
C ALA A 102 -39.04 31.49 23.04
N HIS A 103 -38.97 30.39 23.81
CA HIS A 103 -39.77 30.24 25.04
C HIS A 103 -39.29 31.17 26.16
N VAL A 104 -37.98 31.35 26.33
CA VAL A 104 -37.42 32.29 27.31
C VAL A 104 -37.83 33.70 26.99
N ASP A 105 -37.64 34.16 25.74
CA ASP A 105 -38.03 35.51 25.31
C ASP A 105 -39.51 35.78 25.61
N LYS A 106 -40.37 34.78 25.38
CA LYS A 106 -41.81 34.88 25.65
C LYS A 106 -42.13 34.92 27.15
N LEU A 107 -41.42 34.15 27.98
CA LEU A 107 -41.58 34.20 29.43
C LEU A 107 -41.09 35.53 30.01
N GLU A 108 -39.97 36.07 29.50
CA GLU A 108 -39.45 37.38 29.89
C GLU A 108 -40.44 38.49 29.59
N GLN A 109 -41.10 38.43 28.42
CA GLN A 109 -42.16 39.37 28.06
C GLN A 109 -43.36 39.28 29.03
N ILE A 110 -43.86 38.07 29.32
CA ILE A 110 -45.00 37.86 30.23
C ILE A 110 -44.66 38.35 31.65
N LEU A 111 -43.43 38.09 32.12
CA LEU A 111 -42.98 38.57 33.43
C LEU A 111 -43.06 40.10 33.48
N LYS A 112 -42.50 40.77 32.47
CA LYS A 112 -42.48 42.23 32.39
C LYS A 112 -43.89 42.84 32.37
N GLU A 113 -44.80 42.27 31.59
CA GLU A 113 -46.21 42.70 31.53
C GLU A 113 -46.91 42.49 32.89
N SER A 114 -46.59 41.40 33.60
CA SER A 114 -47.15 41.08 34.93
C SER A 114 -46.63 42.01 36.02
N GLU A 115 -45.36 42.40 35.96
CA GLU A 115 -44.75 43.39 36.86
C GLU A 115 -45.34 44.79 36.67
N GLU A 116 -45.55 45.23 35.42
CA GLU A 116 -46.18 46.51 35.10
C GLU A 116 -47.62 46.58 35.65
N LEU A 117 -48.43 45.52 35.44
CA LEU A 117 -49.79 45.43 35.99
C LEU A 117 -49.83 45.54 37.52
N LEU A 118 -48.81 45.04 38.21
CA LEU A 118 -48.70 45.06 39.67
C LEU A 118 -48.45 46.47 40.21
N GLN A 119 -47.78 47.33 39.44
CA GLN A 119 -47.60 48.75 39.79
C GLN A 119 -48.92 49.54 39.72
N ASP A 120 -49.82 49.15 38.82
CA ASP A 120 -51.10 49.82 38.58
C ASP A 120 -52.27 49.28 39.45
N THR A 121 -52.07 48.20 40.22
CA THR A 121 -53.16 47.59 41.00
C THR A 121 -53.45 48.35 42.31
N PRO A 122 -54.70 48.81 42.57
CA PRO A 122 -55.04 49.47 43.83
C PRO A 122 -54.90 48.51 45.02
N ARG A 123 -54.26 48.99 46.09
CA ARG A 123 -53.83 48.26 47.32
C ARG A 123 -54.94 47.59 48.16
N SER A 124 -56.18 47.48 47.68
CA SER A 124 -57.34 47.12 48.51
C SER A 124 -57.53 45.63 48.79
N GLU A 125 -56.83 44.71 48.11
CA GLU A 125 -56.94 43.26 48.35
C GLU A 125 -55.58 42.58 48.58
N PRO A 126 -55.13 42.42 49.84
CA PRO A 126 -53.81 41.89 50.16
C PRO A 126 -53.61 40.41 49.77
N GLU A 127 -54.67 39.59 49.76
CA GLU A 127 -54.56 38.17 49.34
C GLU A 127 -54.29 37.99 47.84
N SER A 128 -54.81 38.90 47.00
CA SER A 128 -54.58 38.90 45.56
C SER A 128 -53.11 39.27 45.24
N LEU A 129 -52.60 40.28 45.94
CA LEU A 129 -51.20 40.73 45.83
C LEU A 129 -50.20 39.64 46.22
N VAL A 130 -50.47 38.85 47.27
CA VAL A 130 -49.60 37.75 47.70
C VAL A 130 -49.56 36.61 46.67
N LYS A 131 -50.72 36.24 46.09
CA LYS A 131 -50.78 35.21 45.03
C LYS A 131 -50.02 35.66 43.78
N MET A 132 -50.13 36.94 43.41
CA MET A 132 -49.41 37.50 42.28
C MET A 132 -47.89 37.57 42.52
N ALA A 133 -47.47 37.98 43.71
CA ALA A 133 -46.05 38.00 44.10
C ALA A 133 -45.42 36.59 44.11
N LEU A 134 -46.16 35.57 44.56
CA LEU A 134 -45.74 34.17 44.48
C LEU A 134 -45.62 33.70 43.03
N ALA A 135 -46.56 34.08 42.16
CA ALA A 135 -46.51 33.74 40.73
C ALA A 135 -45.30 34.37 40.04
N ILE A 136 -44.97 35.63 40.34
CA ILE A 136 -43.78 36.32 39.82
C ILE A 136 -42.50 35.58 40.25
N ALA A 137 -42.36 35.28 41.53
CA ALA A 137 -41.19 34.56 42.05
C ALA A 137 -41.05 33.14 41.44
N GLU A 138 -42.16 32.45 41.18
CA GLU A 138 -42.14 31.17 40.49
C GLU A 138 -41.75 31.30 39.02
N SER A 139 -42.23 32.32 38.30
CA SER A 139 -41.81 32.59 36.93
C SER A 139 -40.34 33.00 36.80
N GLU A 140 -39.82 33.83 37.72
CA GLU A 140 -38.39 34.17 37.77
C GLU A 140 -37.53 32.92 37.96
N ARG A 141 -37.94 32.04 38.88
CA ARG A 141 -37.26 30.76 39.11
C ARG A 141 -37.29 29.86 37.87
N LEU A 142 -38.43 29.78 37.18
CA LEU A 142 -38.55 28.98 35.96
C LEU A 142 -37.69 29.56 34.84
N MET A 143 -37.69 30.88 34.62
CA MET A 143 -36.82 31.52 33.64
C MET A 143 -35.33 31.27 33.93
N ALA A 144 -34.90 31.41 35.18
CA ALA A 144 -33.53 31.10 35.57
C ALA A 144 -33.16 29.64 35.23
N LYS A 145 -34.08 28.70 35.43
CA LYS A 145 -33.87 27.29 35.07
C LYS A 145 -33.84 27.05 33.56
N VAL A 146 -34.70 27.71 32.79
CA VAL A 146 -34.68 27.56 31.32
C VAL A 146 -33.38 28.15 30.76
N LYS A 147 -32.95 29.32 31.24
CA LYS A 147 -31.66 29.92 30.88
C LYS A 147 -30.47 29.02 31.20
N GLU A 148 -30.47 28.39 32.39
CA GLU A 148 -29.44 27.40 32.74
C GLU A 148 -29.44 26.20 31.77
N MET A 149 -30.61 25.77 31.29
CA MET A 149 -30.68 24.71 30.27
C MET A 149 -30.15 25.20 28.92
N GLU A 150 -30.53 26.40 28.47
CA GLU A 150 -30.03 27.00 27.22
C GLU A 150 -28.50 27.08 27.22
N ASP A 151 -27.90 27.64 28.27
CA ASP A 151 -26.44 27.74 28.38
C ASP A 151 -25.76 26.37 28.27
N LYS A 152 -26.34 25.33 28.90
CA LYS A 152 -25.82 23.94 28.82
C LYS A 152 -25.98 23.35 27.43
N TYR A 153 -27.09 23.61 26.75
CA TYR A 153 -27.31 23.12 25.39
C TYR A 153 -26.42 23.85 24.38
N GLU A 154 -26.22 25.16 24.53
CA GLU A 154 -25.30 25.98 23.74
C GLU A 154 -23.87 25.45 23.85
N GLU A 155 -23.40 25.14 25.06
CA GLU A 155 -22.09 24.52 25.30
C GLU A 155 -21.98 23.14 24.61
N GLN A 156 -23.03 22.33 24.66
CA GLN A 156 -23.08 21.05 23.94
C GLN A 156 -23.00 21.22 22.42
N VAL A 157 -23.71 22.20 21.86
CA VAL A 157 -23.67 22.50 20.42
C VAL A 157 -22.30 23.02 20.01
N GLN A 158 -21.66 23.87 20.80
CA GLN A 158 -20.29 24.33 20.53
C GLN A 158 -19.29 23.18 20.58
N SER A 159 -19.39 22.31 21.59
CA SER A 159 -18.56 21.10 21.69
C SER A 159 -18.76 20.17 20.48
N ALA A 160 -20.01 19.97 20.06
CA ALA A 160 -20.35 19.15 18.91
C ALA A 160 -19.84 19.76 17.58
N ARG A 161 -19.93 21.09 17.40
CA ARG A 161 -19.33 21.79 16.25
C ARG A 161 -17.81 21.62 16.18
N SER A 162 -17.13 21.65 17.33
CA SER A 162 -15.70 21.36 17.40
C SER A 162 -15.39 19.92 16.94
N CYS A 163 -16.15 18.95 17.45
CA CYS A 163 -16.01 17.55 17.06
C CYS A 163 -16.28 17.33 15.55
N GLU A 164 -17.30 18.00 15.00
CA GLU A 164 -17.60 17.96 13.56
C GLU A 164 -16.44 18.49 12.71
N GLN A 165 -15.77 19.57 13.14
CA GLN A 165 -14.60 20.11 12.46
C GLN A 165 -13.42 19.12 12.51
N GLU A 166 -13.18 18.48 13.65
CA GLU A 166 -12.15 17.45 13.80
C GLU A 166 -12.42 16.25 12.87
N LEU A 167 -13.67 15.79 12.78
CA LEU A 167 -14.07 14.73 11.86
C LEU A 167 -13.86 15.12 10.40
N LYS A 168 -14.21 16.35 10.00
CA LYS A 168 -13.94 16.85 8.64
C LYS A 168 -12.44 16.86 8.31
N VAL A 169 -11.60 17.28 9.25
CA VAL A 169 -10.14 17.24 9.09
C VAL A 169 -9.66 15.80 8.96
N ALA A 170 -10.15 14.88 9.80
CA ALA A 170 -9.82 13.47 9.73
C ALA A 170 -10.21 12.83 8.39
N VAL A 171 -11.41 13.15 7.86
CA VAL A 171 -11.86 12.69 6.53
C VAL A 171 -10.92 13.19 5.43
N ASN A 172 -10.53 14.47 5.47
CA ASN A 172 -9.62 15.03 4.47
C ASN A 172 -8.24 14.38 4.53
N ASN A 173 -7.64 14.25 5.72
CA ASN A 173 -6.36 13.56 5.90
C ASN A 173 -6.43 12.10 5.42
N SER A 174 -7.55 11.41 5.67
CA SER A 174 -7.76 10.03 5.22
C SER A 174 -7.88 9.94 3.70
N LYS A 175 -8.53 10.91 3.04
CA LYS A 175 -8.59 11.01 1.57
C LYS A 175 -7.23 11.30 0.95
N ASP A 176 -6.44 12.18 1.54
CA ASP A 176 -5.09 12.47 1.08
C ASP A 176 -4.21 11.22 1.19
N ARG A 177 -4.32 10.49 2.32
CA ARG A 177 -3.64 9.22 2.51
C ARG A 177 -4.08 8.15 1.50
N GLU A 178 -5.38 8.07 1.18
CA GLU A 178 -5.89 7.20 0.14
C GLU A 178 -5.26 7.51 -1.23
N GLN A 179 -5.08 8.79 -1.57
CA GLN A 179 -4.43 9.20 -2.82
C GLN A 179 -2.94 8.83 -2.85
N GLU A 180 -2.22 9.02 -1.76
CA GLU A 180 -0.83 8.56 -1.63
C GLU A 180 -0.71 7.05 -1.83
N LEU A 181 -1.61 6.27 -1.22
CA LEU A 181 -1.66 4.82 -1.36
C LEU A 181 -1.98 4.40 -2.80
N LYS A 182 -2.90 5.09 -3.49
CA LYS A 182 -3.16 4.86 -4.93
C LYS A 182 -1.91 5.10 -5.77
N ALA A 183 -1.15 6.15 -5.48
CA ALA A 183 0.10 6.44 -6.17
C ALA A 183 1.15 5.36 -5.92
N ALA A 184 1.30 4.89 -4.66
CA ALA A 184 2.21 3.81 -4.30
C ALA A 184 1.84 2.47 -4.96
N VAL A 185 0.55 2.12 -5.01
CA VAL A 185 0.08 0.91 -5.73
C VAL A 185 0.41 1.00 -7.22
N LYS A 186 0.23 2.18 -7.84
CA LYS A 186 0.57 2.40 -9.23
C LYS A 186 2.07 2.25 -9.48
N ASP A 187 2.90 2.93 -8.70
CA ASP A 187 4.37 2.85 -8.79
C ASP A 187 4.88 1.41 -8.62
N SER A 188 4.33 0.68 -7.65
CA SER A 188 4.66 -0.73 -7.43
C SER A 188 4.28 -1.61 -8.64
N LYS A 189 3.16 -1.35 -9.31
CA LYS A 189 2.75 -2.09 -10.52
C LYS A 189 3.64 -1.77 -11.71
N ASP A 190 3.98 -0.50 -11.88
CA ASP A 190 4.88 -0.06 -12.95
C ASP A 190 6.26 -0.72 -12.77
N ARG A 191 6.79 -0.73 -11.53
CA ARG A 191 8.05 -1.42 -11.19
C ARG A 191 7.99 -2.94 -11.40
N GLU A 192 6.86 -3.58 -11.09
CA GLU A 192 6.67 -5.02 -11.37
C GLU A 192 6.73 -5.29 -12.88
N GLN A 193 6.12 -4.43 -13.70
CA GLN A 193 6.15 -4.55 -15.16
C GLN A 193 7.54 -4.34 -15.72
N GLU A 194 8.28 -3.35 -15.24
CA GLU A 194 9.68 -3.12 -15.60
C GLU A 194 10.55 -4.34 -15.28
N LEU A 195 10.40 -4.93 -14.09
CA LEU A 195 11.13 -6.14 -13.72
C LEU A 195 10.75 -7.34 -14.60
N LYS A 196 9.47 -7.50 -14.95
CA LYS A 196 9.03 -8.53 -15.92
C LYS A 196 9.65 -8.32 -17.30
N ALA A 197 9.74 -7.07 -17.76
CA ALA A 197 10.36 -6.75 -19.04
C ALA A 197 11.87 -7.04 -19.00
N ALA A 198 12.57 -6.61 -17.96
CA ALA A 198 13.99 -6.85 -17.77
C ALA A 198 14.33 -8.34 -17.70
N LEU A 199 13.52 -9.15 -17.01
CA LEU A 199 13.71 -10.60 -16.97
C LEU A 199 13.51 -11.26 -18.33
N LYS A 200 12.51 -10.82 -19.11
CA LYS A 200 12.31 -11.31 -20.49
C LYS A 200 13.49 -10.94 -21.37
N GLU A 201 13.97 -9.71 -21.29
CA GLU A 201 15.15 -9.25 -22.04
C GLU A 201 16.39 -10.05 -21.68
N GLN A 202 16.63 -10.31 -20.39
CA GLN A 202 17.73 -11.16 -19.94
C GLN A 202 17.61 -12.60 -20.45
N GLN A 203 16.40 -13.16 -20.54
CA GLN A 203 16.18 -14.49 -21.14
C GLN A 203 16.51 -14.50 -22.63
N ILE A 204 16.10 -13.46 -23.37
CA ILE A 204 16.41 -13.32 -24.80
C ILE A 204 17.93 -13.23 -25.01
N LEU A 205 18.63 -12.42 -24.21
CA LEU A 205 20.09 -12.30 -24.29
C LEU A 205 20.78 -13.64 -24.03
N ARG A 206 20.35 -14.40 -23.01
CA ARG A 206 20.88 -15.74 -22.74
C ARG A 206 20.66 -16.71 -23.90
N LEU A 207 19.49 -16.68 -24.55
CA LEU A 207 19.23 -17.52 -25.73
C LEU A 207 20.15 -17.14 -26.89
N ARG A 208 20.36 -15.84 -27.14
CA ARG A 208 21.29 -15.38 -28.18
C ARG A 208 22.74 -15.77 -27.91
N GLU A 209 23.19 -15.71 -26.65
CA GLU A 209 24.51 -16.18 -26.24
C GLU A 209 24.67 -17.69 -26.48
N GLN A 210 23.63 -18.48 -26.19
CA GLN A 210 23.63 -19.93 -26.47
C GLN A 210 23.68 -20.22 -27.97
N GLU A 211 22.93 -19.48 -28.79
CA GLU A 211 22.96 -19.60 -30.26
C GLU A 211 24.37 -19.30 -30.81
N LEU A 212 24.99 -18.21 -30.36
CA LEU A 212 26.37 -17.85 -30.76
C LEU A 212 27.38 -18.93 -30.35
N ALA A 213 27.31 -19.45 -29.13
CA ALA A 213 28.21 -20.51 -28.66
C ALA A 213 28.06 -21.80 -29.50
N VAL A 214 26.85 -22.13 -29.92
CA VAL A 214 26.59 -23.27 -30.83
C VAL A 214 27.17 -23.00 -32.21
N ASP A 215 27.02 -21.79 -32.75
CA ASP A 215 27.58 -21.42 -34.05
C ASP A 215 29.12 -21.45 -34.05
N GLU A 216 29.75 -20.93 -32.99
CA GLU A 216 31.21 -21.01 -32.80
C GLU A 216 31.69 -22.47 -32.75
N ARG A 217 31.00 -23.32 -31.99
CA ARG A 217 31.31 -24.76 -31.93
C ARG A 217 31.16 -25.43 -33.29
N ASN A 218 30.09 -25.14 -34.03
CA ASN A 218 29.86 -25.67 -35.36
C ASN A 218 30.94 -25.24 -36.36
N ASN A 219 31.41 -24.00 -36.27
CA ASN A 219 32.51 -23.51 -37.10
C ASN A 219 33.82 -24.21 -36.76
N CYS A 220 34.10 -24.43 -35.48
CA CYS A 220 35.28 -25.19 -35.03
C CYS A 220 35.25 -26.63 -35.56
N LEU A 221 34.12 -27.31 -35.44
CA LEU A 221 33.93 -28.67 -35.97
C LEU A 221 34.09 -28.74 -37.50
N LYS A 222 33.62 -27.73 -38.24
CA LYS A 222 33.84 -27.65 -39.69
C LYS A 222 35.32 -27.55 -40.05
N LEU A 223 36.08 -26.71 -39.33
CA LEU A 223 37.52 -26.58 -39.54
C LEU A 223 38.25 -27.88 -39.24
N GLN A 224 37.91 -28.57 -38.14
CA GLN A 224 38.47 -29.88 -37.81
C GLN A 224 38.15 -30.93 -38.89
N LEU A 225 36.92 -30.96 -39.40
CA LEU A 225 36.55 -31.86 -40.50
C LEU A 225 37.32 -31.58 -41.78
N GLU A 226 37.56 -30.32 -42.13
CA GLU A 226 38.38 -29.95 -43.28
C GLU A 226 39.84 -30.37 -43.09
N GLU A 227 40.38 -30.24 -41.90
CA GLU A 227 41.74 -30.69 -41.57
C GLU A 227 41.86 -32.20 -41.67
N HIS A 228 40.92 -32.96 -41.10
CA HIS A 228 40.89 -34.42 -41.26
C HIS A 228 40.76 -34.86 -42.71
N ARG A 229 39.94 -34.18 -43.53
CA ARG A 229 39.86 -34.46 -44.97
C ARG A 229 41.19 -34.26 -45.69
N LYS A 230 41.94 -33.20 -45.34
CA LYS A 230 43.28 -32.94 -45.90
C LYS A 230 44.27 -34.03 -45.48
N GLN A 231 44.25 -34.44 -44.21
CA GLN A 231 45.08 -35.54 -43.69
C GLN A 231 44.76 -36.85 -44.41
N GLU A 232 43.47 -37.20 -44.56
CA GLU A 232 43.04 -38.40 -45.27
C GLU A 232 43.51 -38.38 -46.74
N GLN A 233 43.37 -37.25 -47.43
CA GLN A 233 43.83 -37.10 -48.81
C GLN A 233 45.36 -37.25 -48.92
N ALA A 234 46.12 -36.71 -47.97
CA ALA A 234 47.58 -36.87 -47.92
C ALA A 234 47.98 -38.34 -47.75
N ILE A 235 47.36 -39.05 -46.80
CA ILE A 235 47.59 -40.48 -46.57
C ILE A 235 47.26 -41.30 -47.82
N ARG A 236 46.15 -40.99 -48.51
CA ARG A 236 45.78 -41.69 -49.76
C ARG A 236 46.81 -41.49 -50.86
N LEU A 237 47.33 -40.27 -51.02
CA LEU A 237 48.38 -39.97 -52.01
C LEU A 237 49.68 -40.70 -51.69
N GLU A 238 50.06 -40.75 -50.41
CA GLU A 238 51.25 -41.47 -49.94
C GLU A 238 51.12 -42.98 -50.18
N LEU A 239 49.98 -43.58 -49.84
CA LEU A 239 49.70 -44.99 -50.12
C LEU A 239 49.71 -45.30 -51.62
N THR A 240 49.16 -44.41 -52.45
CA THR A 240 49.17 -44.59 -53.91
C THR A 240 50.60 -44.58 -54.45
N ALA A 241 51.43 -43.64 -53.98
CA ALA A 241 52.85 -43.57 -54.36
C ALA A 241 53.68 -44.76 -53.89
N GLN A 242 53.29 -45.44 -52.81
CA GLN A 242 53.96 -46.66 -52.33
C GLN A 242 53.60 -47.91 -53.15
N ILE A 243 52.47 -47.90 -53.87
CA ILE A 243 51.98 -49.02 -54.67
C ILE A 243 52.57 -49.00 -56.09
N GLU A 244 52.91 -47.82 -56.61
CA GLU A 244 53.55 -47.61 -57.92
C GLU A 244 55.07 -47.89 -57.90
#